data_AF-A0A351TPU9-F1
#
_entry.id   AF-A0A351TPU9-F1
#
_cell.length_a   1.000
_cell.length_b   1.000
_cell.length_c   1.000
_cell.angle_alpha   90.00
_cell.angle_beta   90.00
_cell.angle_gamma   90.00
#
_symmetry.space_group_name_H-M   'P 1'
#
loop_
_entity.id
_entity.type
_entity.pdbx_description
1 polymer ?
#
loop_
_entity_poly.entity_id
_entity_poly.type
_entity_poly.pdbx_seq_one_letter_code
_entity_poly.pdbx_strand_id
1 'polypeptide(L)' 'MRKTKIICTIGPASDTVERLRELMLAGMNVARFNFS' A
#
# COMPACT_ATOMS: atom_id res chain seq x y z
N MET A 1 8.06 -17.49 5.52
CA MET A 1 7.83 -16.05 5.81
C MET A 1 8.63 -15.20 4.85
N ARG A 2 8.02 -14.21 4.18
CA ARG A 2 8.77 -13.17 3.47
C ARG A 2 9.53 -12.32 4.49
N LYS A 3 10.83 -12.09 4.26
CA LYS A 3 11.68 -11.25 5.12
C LYS A 3 11.68 -9.78 4.67
N THR A 4 11.47 -9.54 3.38
CA THR A 4 11.43 -8.20 2.78
C THR A 4 10.04 -7.60 2.88
N LYS A 5 9.96 -6.33 3.34
CA LYS A 5 8.71 -5.57 3.39
C LYS A 5 8.39 -4.96 2.03
N ILE A 6 7.10 -4.92 1.68
CA ILE A 6 6.57 -4.24 0.50
C ILE A 6 6.00 -2.88 0.92
N ILE A 7 6.51 -1.83 0.30
CA ILE A 7 6.08 -0.44 0.53
C ILE A 7 5.36 0.04 -0.72
N CYS A 8 4.14 0.57 -0.56
CA CYS A 8 3.37 1.16 -1.66
C CYS A 8 3.15 2.64 -1.39
N THR A 9 3.38 3.49 -2.39
CA THR A 9 3.05 4.92 -2.30
C THR A 9 1.57 5.10 -2.62
N ILE A 10 0.83 5.75 -1.73
CA ILE A 10 -0.61 5.99 -1.90
C ILE A 10 -0.83 7.33 -2.58
N GLY A 11 -1.70 7.34 -3.58
CA GLY A 11 -2.20 8.53 -4.24
C GLY A 11 -3.63 8.34 -4.74
N PRO A 12 -4.17 9.25 -5.56
CA PRO A 12 -5.58 9.23 -6.00
C PRO A 12 -6.01 7.95 -6.73
N ALA A 13 -5.08 7.17 -7.27
CA ALA A 13 -5.39 5.89 -7.92
C ALA A 13 -5.61 4.74 -6.91
N SER A 14 -5.29 4.94 -5.63
CA SER A 14 -5.21 3.87 -4.63
C SER A 14 -5.65 4.33 -3.23
N ASP A 15 -6.37 5.44 -3.10
CA ASP A 15 -6.81 6.00 -1.82
C ASP A 15 -8.22 5.55 -1.41
N THR A 16 -8.92 4.79 -2.25
CA THR A 16 -10.19 4.17 -1.86
C THR A 16 -9.97 2.99 -0.92
N VAL A 17 -10.96 2.73 -0.06
CA VAL A 17 -10.92 1.65 0.93
C VAL A 17 -10.77 0.28 0.26
N GLU A 18 -11.45 0.08 -0.87
CA GLU A 18 -11.43 -1.16 -1.65
C GLU A 18 -10.03 -1.42 -2.20
N ARG A 19 -9.39 -0.40 -2.78
CA ARG A 19 -8.03 -0.52 -3.33
C ARG A 19 -6.99 -0.74 -2.25
N LEU A 20 -7.10 -0.05 -1.12
CA LEU A 20 -6.21 -0.28 0.02
C LEU A 20 -6.35 -1.73 0.53
N ARG A 21 -7.58 -2.26 0.61
CA ARG A 21 -7.83 -3.65 1.00
C ARG A 21 -7.19 -4.64 0.03
N GLU A 22 -7.35 -4.43 -1.27
CA GLU A 22 -6.71 -5.26 -2.31
C GLU A 22 -5.19 -5.26 -2.17
N LEU A 23 -4.58 -4.09 -1.94
CA LEU A 23 -3.13 -3.96 -1.74
C LEU A 23 -2.64 -4.70 -0.48
N MET A 24 -3.39 -4.60 0.63
CA MET A 24 -3.07 -5.34 1.86
C MET A 24 -3.12 -6.85 1.63
N LEU A 25 -4.14 -7.36 0.95
CA LEU A 25 -4.29 -8.78 0.61
C LEU A 25 -3.22 -9.25 -0.38
N ALA A 26 -2.81 -8.40 -1.32
CA ALA A 26 -1.71 -8.66 -2.25
C ALA A 26 -0.32 -8.64 -1.59
N GLY A 27 -0.22 -8.15 -0.35
CA GLY A 27 0.98 -8.23 0.48
C GLY A 27 1.67 -6.90 0.78
N MET A 28 1.01 -5.75 0.59
CA MET A 28 1.50 -4.45 1.06
C MET A 28 1.70 -4.49 2.59
N ASN A 29 2.87 -4.05 3.06
CA ASN A 29 3.18 -3.99 4.49
C ASN A 29 3.17 -2.57 5.04
N VAL A 30 3.53 -1.58 4.22
CA VAL A 30 3.60 -0.17 4.62
C VAL A 30 3.03 0.70 3.51
N ALA A 31 2.11 1.59 3.87
CA ALA A 31 1.66 2.68 3.02
C ALA A 31 2.58 3.89 3.20
N ARG A 32 3.02 4.48 2.09
CA ARG A 32 3.79 5.73 2.06
C ARG A 32 2.92 6.85 1.52
N PHE A 33 2.86 7.97 2.22
CA PHE A 33 2.29 9.22 1.71
C PHE A 33 3.43 10.19 1.37
N ASN A 34 3.36 10.84 0.22
CA ASN A 34 4.35 11.85 -0.18
C ASN A 34 3.81 13.25 0.13
N PHE A 35 4.47 13.99 1.02
CA PHE A 35 4.11 15.34 1.45
C PHE A 35 5.13 16.37 0.90
N SER A 36 5.50 16.21 -0.36
CA SER A 36 6.34 17.14 -1.13
C SER A 36 5.51 18.24 -1.76
#